data_AF-A0A7C1ABP9-F1
#
_entry.id   AF-A0A7C1ABP9-F1
#
_cell.length_a   1.000
_cell.length_b   1.000
_cell.length_c   1.000
_cell.angle_alpha   90.00
_cell.angle_beta   90.00
_cell.angle_gamma   90.00
#
_symmetry.space_group_name_H-M   'P 1'
#
loop_
_entity.id
_entity.type
_entity.pdbx_description
1 polymer ?
#
loop_
_entity_poly.entity_id
_entity_poly.type
_entity_poly.pdbx_seq_one_letter_code
_entity_poly.pdbx_strand_id
1 'polypeptide(L)' 'DINGNLLYSLGTYGTAGEYSFNKPRDVAVLTGDRVAVSDTGNDRVMIYKILYQE' A
#
# COMPACT_ATOMS: atom_id res chain seq x y z
N ASP A 1 -0.12 11.32 -12.34
CA ASP A 1 -0.68 11.21 -13.71
C ASP A 1 0.48 10.97 -14.68
N ILE A 2 0.26 10.99 -15.99
CA ILE A 2 1.35 10.85 -16.98
C ILE A 2 2.37 12.00 -16.91
N ASN A 3 2.04 13.12 -16.27
CA ASN A 3 2.93 14.26 -16.05
C ASN A 3 3.82 14.09 -14.80
N GLY A 4 3.67 12.99 -14.06
CA GLY A 4 4.41 12.74 -12.83
C GLY A 4 3.81 13.38 -11.58
N ASN A 5 2.59 13.94 -11.66
CA ASN A 5 1.90 14.42 -10.47
C ASN A 5 1.55 13.25 -9.54
N LEU A 6 1.84 13.40 -8.25
CA LEU A 6 1.45 12.43 -7.23
C LEU A 6 -0.09 12.34 -7.18
N LEU A 7 -0.64 11.16 -7.46
CA LEU A 7 -2.09 10.93 -7.43
C LEU A 7 -2.56 10.46 -6.05
N TYR A 8 -1.77 9.59 -5.42
CA TYR A 8 -2.16 8.95 -4.17
C TYR A 8 -0.92 8.49 -3.41
N SER A 9 -1.00 8.56 -2.09
CA SER A 9 -0.01 8.03 -1.15
C SER A 9 -0.74 7.29 -0.04
N LEU A 10 -0.19 6.15 0.38
CA LEU A 10 -0.84 5.28 1.37
C LEU A 10 0.08 4.98 2.54
N GLY A 11 -0.45 5.18 3.74
CA GLY A 11 0.13 4.70 4.99
C GLY A 11 1.22 5.56 5.61
N THR A 12 1.62 5.15 6.80
CA THR A 12 2.62 5.80 7.65
C THR A 12 3.49 4.74 8.33
N TYR A 13 4.62 5.16 8.90
CA TYR A 13 5.44 4.24 9.70
C TYR A 13 4.66 3.78 10.95
N GLY A 14 4.64 2.46 11.21
CA GLY A 14 4.05 1.90 12.42
C GLY A 14 4.08 0.38 12.47
N THR A 15 3.91 -0.18 13.66
CA THR A 15 3.91 -1.63 13.90
C THR A 15 2.52 -2.25 14.08
N ALA A 16 1.48 -1.42 14.20
CA ALA A 16 0.10 -1.85 14.40
C ALA A 16 -0.89 -0.83 13.83
N GLY A 17 -2.10 -1.30 13.52
CA GLY A 17 -3.18 -0.47 12.95
C GLY A 17 -3.32 -0.63 11.43
N GLU A 18 -4.42 -0.09 10.92
CA GLU A 18 -4.65 0.02 9.48
C GLU A 18 -3.69 1.03 8.87
N TYR A 19 -3.16 0.73 7.69
CA TYR A 19 -2.23 1.58 6.96
C TYR A 19 -0.91 1.90 7.68
N SER A 20 -0.59 1.21 8.77
CA SER A 20 0.74 1.23 9.40
C SER A 20 1.68 0.26 8.71
N PHE A 21 2.86 0.73 8.31
CA PHE A 21 3.88 -0.10 7.67
C PHE A 21 5.21 0.03 8.39
N ASN A 22 5.97 -1.06 8.44
CA ASN A 22 7.31 -1.13 8.94
C ASN A 22 8.18 -1.85 7.91
N LYS A 23 9.08 -1.10 7.24
CA LYS A 23 9.97 -1.62 6.20
C LYS A 23 9.24 -2.44 5.11
N PRO A 24 8.21 -1.88 4.43
CA PRO A 24 7.59 -2.56 3.30
C PRO A 24 8.64 -2.78 2.20
N ARG A 25 8.68 -3.98 1.62
CA ARG A 25 9.74 -4.36 0.66
C ARG A 25 9.26 -4.49 -0.77
N ASP A 26 8.00 -4.81 -0.98
CA ASP A 26 7.43 -5.04 -2.30
C ASP A 26 5.93 -4.72 -2.33
N VAL A 27 5.41 -4.46 -3.54
CA VAL A 27 4.00 -4.21 -3.83
C VAL A 27 3.58 -4.93 -5.12
N ALA A 28 2.44 -5.63 -5.07
CA ALA A 28 1.85 -6.29 -6.22
C ALA A 28 0.42 -5.83 -6.44
N VAL A 29 0.06 -5.54 -7.69
CA VAL A 29 -1.33 -5.26 -8.08
C VAL A 29 -2.06 -6.59 -8.31
N LEU A 30 -3.21 -6.73 -7.67
CA LEU A 30 -4.09 -7.89 -7.78
C LEU A 30 -5.36 -7.52 -8.56
N THR A 31 -6.12 -8.53 -8.95
CA THR A 31 -7.46 -8.33 -9.54
C THR A 31 -8.44 -7.69 -8.55
N GLY A 32 -9.39 -6.91 -9.08
CA GLY A 32 -10.45 -6.25 -8.33
C GLY A 32 -9.99 -4.99 -7.60
N ASP A 33 -9.07 -4.22 -8.20
CA ASP A 33 -8.52 -2.97 -7.69
C ASP A 33 -7.88 -3.13 -6.32
N ARG A 34 -7.10 -4.20 -6.15
CA ARG A 34 -6.41 -4.49 -4.90
C ARG A 34 -4.92 -4.42 -5.06
N VAL A 35 -4.24 -4.09 -3.97
CA VAL A 35 -2.79 -4.16 -3.86
C VAL A 35 -2.41 -5.03 -2.67
N ALA A 36 -1.39 -5.86 -2.84
CA ALA A 36 -0.73 -6.56 -1.77
C ALA A 36 0.61 -5.89 -1.47
N VAL A 37 0.92 -5.68 -0.19
CA VAL A 37 2.18 -5.09 0.27
C VAL A 37 2.85 -6.06 1.25
N SER A 38 4.14 -6.36 1.02
CA SER A 38 4.95 -7.15 1.94
C SER A 38 5.53 -6.27 3.06
N ASP A 39 4.80 -6.19 4.17
CA ASP A 39 5.14 -5.35 5.33
C ASP A 39 6.15 -6.06 6.25
N THR A 40 7.37 -6.20 5.74
CA THR A 40 8.38 -7.16 6.24
C THR A 40 8.77 -6.91 7.70
N GLY A 41 8.84 -5.66 8.14
CA GLY A 41 9.15 -5.34 9.54
C GLY A 41 8.04 -5.66 10.54
N ASN A 42 6.85 -6.01 10.05
CA ASN A 42 5.71 -6.46 10.85
C ASN A 42 5.34 -7.93 10.56
N ASP A 43 6.20 -8.66 9.83
CA ASP A 43 6.03 -10.09 9.49
C ASP A 43 4.66 -10.42 8.88
N ARG A 44 4.12 -9.54 8.03
CA ARG A 44 2.78 -9.68 7.45
C ARG A 44 2.68 -9.26 5.98
N VAL A 45 1.65 -9.74 5.31
CA VAL A 45 1.19 -9.22 4.00
C VAL A 45 -0.14 -8.51 4.20
N MET A 46 -0.22 -7.25 3.76
CA MET A 46 -1.43 -6.46 3.84
C MET A 46 -2.08 -6.33 2.46
N ILE A 47 -3.39 -6.52 2.37
CA ILE A 47 -4.14 -6.38 1.11
C ILE A 47 -5.15 -5.25 1.27
N TYR A 48 -5.10 -4.27 0.37
CA TYR A 48 -5.99 -3.11 0.37
C TYR A 48 -6.73 -3.01 -0.95
N LYS A 49 -7.97 -2.49 -0.89
CA LYS A 49 -8.68 -2.04 -2.09
C LYS A 49 -8.29 -0.58 -2.34
N ILE A 50 -7.79 -0.29 -3.54
CA ILE A 50 -7.54 1.06 -4.00
C ILE A 50 -8.85 1.60 -4.57
N LEU A 51 -9.35 2.69 -4.01
CA LEU A 51 -10.47 3.45 -4.54
C LEU A 51 -9.95 4.82 -4.97
N TYR A 52 -9.16 4.85 -6.05
CA TYR A 52 -8.82 6.13 -6.66
C TYR A 52 -9.98 6.54 -7.57
N GLN A 53 -10.57 7.69 -7.31
CA GLN A 53 -11.48 8.38 -8.21
C GLN A 53 -10.74 9.64 -8.67
N GLU A 54 -10.76 9.91 -9.98
CA GLU A 54 -10.13 11.09 -10.59
C GLU A 54 -10.67 12.41 -10.02
#